data_AF-A0A1Y0VLV3-F1
#
_entry.id   AF-A0A1Y0VLV3-F1
#
_cell.length_a   1.000
_cell.length_b   1.000
_cell.length_c   1.000
_cell.angle_alpha   90.00
_cell.angle_beta   90.00
_cell.angle_gamma   90.00
#
_symmetry.space_group_name_H-M   'P 1'
#
loop_
_entity.id
_entity.type
_entity.pdbx_description
1 polymer ?
#
loop_
_entity_poly.entity_id
_entity_poly.type
_entity_poly.pdbx_seq_one_letter_code
_entity_poly.pdbx_strand_id
1 'polypeptide(L)'
;MSFHEHNTQQRIPTILKMLEDGQQIAQVSDAGMPSISDPGQELVKAAVSQHLNVVPLPGSNAGITALIASGLVPQPFTFYGFLSRKTKEQKKSLKF
;
A
#
# COMPACT_ATOMS: atom_id res chain seq x y z
N MET A 1 5.22 -10.07 -13.30
CA MET A 1 6.52 -9.93 -12.60
C MET A 1 6.24 -9.94 -11.10
N SER A 2 7.01 -10.65 -10.29
CA SER A 2 6.81 -10.61 -8.83
C SER A 2 7.36 -9.31 -8.26
N PHE A 3 6.58 -8.65 -7.40
CA PHE A 3 6.94 -7.41 -6.73
C PHE A 3 6.53 -7.52 -5.26
N HIS A 4 7.52 -7.70 -4.37
CA HIS A 4 7.31 -7.93 -2.95
C HIS A 4 8.46 -7.30 -2.14
N GLU A 5 8.30 -7.16 -0.82
CA GLU A 5 9.19 -6.37 0.05
C GLU A 5 10.68 -6.65 -0.21
N HIS A 6 11.07 -7.93 -0.28
CA HIS A 6 12.45 -8.36 -0.51
C HIS A 6 13.06 -7.97 -1.86
N ASN A 7 12.25 -7.67 -2.88
CA ASN A 7 12.74 -7.37 -4.24
C ASN A 7 12.39 -5.96 -4.73
N THR A 8 11.60 -5.20 -3.96
CA THR A 8 11.10 -3.86 -4.29
C THR A 8 12.17 -2.96 -4.89
N GLN A 9 13.29 -2.76 -4.18
CA GLN A 9 14.35 -1.83 -4.58
C GLN A 9 15.07 -2.24 -5.87
N GLN A 10 15.15 -3.54 -6.15
CA GLN A 10 15.77 -4.05 -7.37
C GLN A 10 14.83 -3.95 -8.57
N ARG A 11 13.51 -4.04 -8.34
CA ARG A 11 12.49 -4.07 -9.41
C ARG A 11 12.01 -2.70 -9.83
N ILE A 12 12.02 -1.71 -8.94
CA ILE A 12 11.58 -0.33 -9.25
C ILE A 12 12.26 0.21 -10.52
N PRO A 13 13.60 0.19 -10.68
CA PRO A 13 14.24 0.76 -11.87
C PRO A 13 13.79 0.09 -13.18
N THR A 14 13.58 -1.23 -13.16
CA THR A 14 13.09 -1.98 -14.32
C THR A 14 11.67 -1.57 -14.69
N ILE A 15 10.79 -1.44 -13.69
CA ILE A 15 9.38 -1.07 -13.91
C ILE A 15 9.29 0.36 -14.46
N LEU A 16 10.06 1.30 -13.89
CA LEU A 16 10.09 2.69 -14.37
C LEU A 16 10.56 2.75 -15.82
N LYS A 17 11.61 1.99 -16.17
CA LYS A 17 12.08 1.92 -17.56
C LYS A 17 11.01 1.39 -18.51
N MET A 18 10.28 0.35 -18.12
CA MET A 18 9.17 -0.17 -18.92
C MET A 18 8.05 0.87 -19.12
N LEU A 19 7.73 1.66 -18.09
CA LEU A 19 6.75 2.75 -18.18
C LEU A 19 7.23 3.87 -19.13
N GLU A 20 8.51 4.27 -19.03
CA GLU A 20 9.13 5.25 -19.95
C GLU A 20 9.13 4.77 -21.40
N ASP A 21 9.31 3.46 -21.60
CA ASP A 21 9.26 2.83 -22.94
C ASP A 21 7.81 2.66 -23.44
N GLY A 22 6.81 3.21 -22.73
CA GLY A 22 5.41 3.29 -23.14
C GLY A 22 4.55 2.09 -22.72
N GLN A 23 5.09 1.13 -21.96
CA GLN A 23 4.32 -0.02 -21.51
C GLN A 23 3.27 0.38 -20.47
N GLN A 24 2.11 -0.28 -20.52
CA GLN A 24 1.06 -0.14 -19.52
C GLN A 24 1.20 -1.23 -18.47
N ILE A 25 1.33 -0.85 -17.20
CA ILE A 25 1.58 -1.79 -16.10
C ILE A 25 0.50 -1.62 -15.04
N ALA A 26 -0.08 -2.74 -14.61
CA ALA A 26 -0.97 -2.80 -13.45
C ALA A 26 -0.24 -3.39 -12.25
N GLN A 27 -0.35 -2.72 -11.11
CA GLN A 27 0.10 -3.23 -9.82
C GLN A 27 -1.08 -3.82 -9.06
N VAL A 28 -0.93 -5.04 -8.55
CA VAL A 28 -1.93 -5.74 -7.74
C VAL A 28 -1.28 -6.28 -6.48
N SER A 29 -2.07 -6.43 -5.41
CA SER A 29 -1.71 -7.19 -4.21
C SER A 29 -2.44 -8.53 -4.20
N ASP A 30 -2.05 -9.42 -3.29
CA ASP A 30 -2.77 -10.69 -3.09
C ASP A 30 -4.24 -10.46 -2.70
N ALA A 31 -4.54 -9.34 -2.01
CA ALA A 31 -5.89 -8.92 -1.71
C ALA A 31 -6.02 -7.40 -1.47
N GLY A 32 -7.16 -6.83 -1.87
CA GLY A 32 -7.58 -5.51 -1.41
C GLY A 32 -6.98 -4.33 -2.19
N MET A 33 -6.49 -3.35 -1.43
CA MET A 33 -5.99 -2.07 -1.93
C MET A 33 -4.45 -2.07 -1.91
N PRO A 34 -3.79 -2.18 -3.08
CA PRO A 34 -2.33 -2.17 -3.16
C PRO A 34 -1.73 -0.85 -2.64
N SER A 35 -0.43 -0.88 -2.33
CA SER A 35 0.36 0.31 -1.96
C SER A 35 0.01 0.96 -0.61
N ILE A 36 -0.79 0.30 0.24
CA ILE A 36 -1.05 0.73 1.63
C ILE A 36 -0.29 -0.16 2.63
N SER A 37 -0.67 -1.43 2.73
CA SER A 37 -0.02 -2.40 3.63
C SER A 37 0.94 -3.34 2.91
N ASP A 38 0.73 -3.52 1.61
CA ASP A 38 1.59 -4.30 0.75
C ASP A 38 2.65 -3.42 0.08
N PRO A 39 3.80 -3.99 -0.31
CA PRO A 39 4.82 -3.30 -1.11
C PRO A 39 4.20 -2.66 -2.36
N GLY A 40 4.58 -1.41 -2.63
CA GLY A 40 3.92 -0.62 -3.67
C GLY A 40 4.09 0.88 -3.52
N GLN A 41 4.04 1.35 -2.27
CA GLN A 41 4.21 2.77 -1.96
C GLN A 41 5.50 3.35 -2.55
N GLU A 42 6.61 2.62 -2.46
CA GLU A 42 7.90 3.06 -3.01
C GLU A 42 7.89 3.15 -4.55
N LEU A 43 7.18 2.25 -5.24
CA LEU A 43 7.01 2.32 -6.69
C LEU A 43 6.18 3.54 -7.08
N VAL A 44 5.06 3.77 -6.38
CA VAL A 44 4.20 4.95 -6.59
C VAL A 44 5.00 6.23 -6.38
N LYS A 45 5.77 6.31 -5.29
CA LYS A 45 6.62 7.46 -4.98
C LYS A 45 7.66 7.70 -6.07
N ALA A 46 8.32 6.64 -6.54
CA ALA A 46 9.32 6.74 -7.59
C ALA A 46 8.70 7.19 -8.94
N ALA A 47 7.57 6.61 -9.33
CA ALA A 47 6.84 7.01 -10.54
C ALA A 47 6.41 8.48 -10.49
N VAL A 48 5.83 8.93 -9.37
CA VAL A 48 5.44 10.34 -9.18
C VAL A 48 6.65 11.27 -9.24
N SER A 49 7.79 10.87 -8.67
CA SER A 49 9.03 11.68 -8.71
C SER A 49 9.60 11.84 -10.12
N GLN A 50 9.24 10.96 -11.06
CA GLN A 50 9.63 11.01 -12.48
C GLN A 50 8.51 11.54 -13.37
N HIS A 51 7.43 12.10 -12.78
CA HIS A 51 6.26 12.59 -13.51
C HIS A 51 5.56 11.52 -14.38
N LEU A 52 5.70 10.24 -14.01
CA LEU A 52 4.96 9.15 -14.65
C LEU A 52 3.55 9.07 -14.07
N ASN A 53 2.58 8.75 -14.93
CA ASN A 53 1.17 8.66 -14.54
C ASN A 53 0.93 7.47 -13.58
N VAL A 54 0.30 7.75 -12.45
CA VAL A 54 -0.23 6.73 -11.53
C VAL A 54 -1.74 6.90 -11.46
N VAL A 55 -2.48 5.91 -11.93
CA VAL A 55 -3.95 5.94 -11.99
C VAL A 55 -4.52 4.99 -10.94
N PRO A 56 -5.04 5.51 -9.80
CA PRO A 56 -5.69 4.66 -8.80
C PRO A 56 -7.08 4.24 -9.26
N LEU A 57 -7.44 2.99 -9.04
CA LEU A 57 -8.81 2.49 -9.20
C LEU A 57 -9.48 2.32 -7.82
N PRO A 58 -10.76 2.68 -7.67
CA PRO A 58 -11.50 2.33 -6.46
C PRO A 58 -11.59 0.81 -6.32
N GLY A 59 -11.58 0.32 -5.08
CA GLY A 59 -11.50 -1.11 -4.82
C GLY A 59 -11.75 -1.50 -3.38
N SER A 60 -11.59 -2.80 -3.10
CA SER A 60 -11.88 -3.38 -1.79
C SER A 60 -10.86 -2.94 -0.73
N ASN A 61 -11.36 -2.56 0.44
CA ASN A 61 -10.56 -2.25 1.62
C ASN A 61 -11.18 -2.93 2.84
N ALA A 62 -10.49 -3.93 3.39
CA ALA A 62 -11.02 -4.73 4.50
C ALA A 62 -11.34 -3.88 5.76
N GLY A 63 -10.48 -2.91 6.08
CA GLY A 63 -10.65 -2.07 7.27
C GLY A 63 -11.87 -1.15 7.19
N ILE A 64 -12.07 -0.48 6.04
CA ILE A 64 -13.21 0.40 5.80
C ILE A 64 -14.50 -0.42 5.75
N THR A 65 -14.51 -1.55 5.03
CA THR A 65 -15.66 -2.45 4.96
C THR A 65 -16.07 -2.95 6.35
N ALA A 66 -15.10 -3.28 7.21
CA ALA A 66 -15.38 -3.67 8.60
C ALA A 66 -15.89 -2.48 9.44
N LEU A 67 -15.29 -1.30 9.30
CA LEU A 67 -15.65 -0.11 10.08
C LEU A 67 -17.12 0.28 9.91
N ILE A 68 -17.61 0.32 8.67
CA ILE A 68 -19.00 0.73 8.38
C ILE A 68 -20.04 -0.26 8.91
N ALA A 69 -19.64 -1.51 9.19
CA ALA A 69 -20.50 -2.55 9.76
C ALA A 69 -20.29 -2.75 11.28
N SER A 70 -19.37 -2.00 11.90
CA SER A 70 -18.92 -2.25 13.28
C SER A 70 -19.84 -1.71 14.38
N GLY A 71 -20.73 -0.75 14.05
CA GLY A 71 -21.49 0.03 15.03
C GLY A 71 -20.70 1.15 15.72
N LEU A 72 -19.41 1.33 15.40
CA LEU A 72 -18.61 2.47 15.85
C LEU A 72 -18.89 3.72 15.00
N VAL A 73 -18.55 4.90 15.52
CA VAL A 73 -18.58 6.15 14.74
C VAL A 73 -17.52 6.04 13.63
N PRO A 74 -17.91 6.04 12.35
CA PRO A 74 -16.97 5.77 11.25
C PRO A 74 -16.15 7.00 10.83
N GLN A 75 -16.46 8.19 11.35
CA GLN A 75 -15.77 9.42 10.98
C GLN A 75 -15.78 10.43 12.15
N PRO A 76 -14.61 10.98 12.55
CA PRO A 76 -13.27 10.66 12.07
C PRO A 76 -12.83 9.24 12.50
N PHE A 77 -11.97 8.61 11.71
CA PHE A 77 -11.34 7.34 12.07
C PHE A 77 -9.84 7.35 11.71
N THR A 78 -9.08 6.47 12.36
CA THR A 78 -7.65 6.27 12.09
C THR A 78 -7.43 4.84 11.63
N PHE A 79 -6.91 4.65 10.42
CA PHE A 79 -6.37 3.37 9.99
C PHE A 79 -4.93 3.24 10.47
N TYR A 80 -4.65 2.22 11.29
CA TYR A 80 -3.31 1.98 11.84
C TYR A 80 -2.52 0.91 11.06
N GLY A 81 -3.21 -0.06 10.46
CA GLY A 81 -2.57 -1.26 9.90
C GLY A 81 -2.16 -2.24 11.00
N PHE A 82 -0.96 -2.82 10.88
CA PHE A 82 -0.48 -3.86 11.78
C PHE A 82 0.34 -3.28 12.93
N LEU A 83 0.04 -3.71 14.17
CA LEU A 83 0.90 -3.45 15.32
C LEU A 83 2.21 -4.26 15.22
N SER A 84 3.25 -3.82 15.95
CA SER A 84 4.48 -4.62 16.07
C SER A 84 4.18 -6.02 16.59
N ARG A 85 4.83 -7.03 16.00
CA ARG A 85 4.75 -8.42 16.47
C ARG A 85 5.38 -8.61 17.85
N LYS A 86 6.24 -7.68 18.30
CA LYS A 86 6.89 -7.75 19.60
C LYS A 86 5.99 -7.11 20.66
N THR A 87 5.56 -7.92 21.64
CA THR A 87 4.63 -7.50 22.70
C THR A 87 5.03 -6.19 23.41
N LYS A 88 6.33 -5.98 23.66
CA LYS A 88 6.81 -4.75 24.30
C LYS A 88 6.58 -3.51 23.43
N GLU A 89 6.86 -3.62 22.13
CA GLU A 89 6.65 -2.52 21.17
C GLU A 89 5.17 -2.29 20.91
N GLN A 90 4.39 -3.36 20.77
CA GLN A 90 2.93 -3.29 20.67
C GLN A 90 2.31 -2.56 21.86
N LYS A 91 2.65 -2.96 23.08
CA LYS A 91 2.15 -2.28 24.29
C LYS A 91 2.61 -0.84 24.36
N LYS A 92 3.78 -0.51 23.82
CA LYS A 92 4.26 0.87 23.76
C LYS A 92 3.45 1.71 22.77
N SER A 93 3.11 1.18 21.60
CA SER A 93 2.32 1.92 20.59
C SER A 93 0.85 2.11 20.96
N LEU A 94 0.32 1.32 21.91
CA LEU A 94 -1.04 1.45 22.44
C LEU A 94 -1.15 2.39 23.65
N LYS A 95 -0.03 2.86 24.18
CA LYS A 95 -0.02 3.83 25.28
C LYS A 95 -0.05 5.23 24.67
N PHE A 96 -1.09 5.98 25.02
CA PHE A 96 -1.18 7.42 24.78
C PHE A 96 -0.25 8.18 25.73
#